data_AF-A0AA39X8S6-F1
#
_entry.id   AF-A0AA39X8S6-F1
#
_cell.length_a   1.000
_cell.length_b   1.000
_cell.length_c   1.000
_cell.angle_alpha   90.00
_cell.angle_beta   90.00
_cell.angle_gamma   90.00
#
_symmetry.space_group_name_H-M   'P 1'
#
loop_
_entity.id
_entity.type
_entity.pdbx_description
1 polymer ?
#
loop_
_entity_poly.entity_id
_entity_poly.type
_entity_poly.pdbx_seq_one_letter_code
_entity_poly.pdbx_strand_id
1 'polypeptide(L)'
;MRASIILAALAAAPYAWGASWITSNTVWYDTDGQVIDAHGGGIVQRGDTFYWVGQSAKNSQTPMMYSSTDLLNWKNLGAQAPGVTGYWRPKIAKPNGEFWLFGQQDRYVLSLKSSNQVGGYKQSKKVHIPPSDYSYSDTGMFFDESSNTWYLLTSADHNTVQINKINADGALGDRASALTGGAYEAPGIFKANDTYFLIVSGKTGWRANPNKVFWSTSINGPWKGGSNIAPEADKTYGSQNTHELTIKGSRQTTYIYMGDAWDSKGSTGSTYVWLPMKVDTNGKTVTLDYHKDWKIDVKTGVVTYK
;
A
#
# COMPACT_ATOMS: atom_id res chain seq x y z
N MET A 1 63.06 22.42 -17.88
CA MET A 1 61.67 22.07 -18.27
C MET A 1 61.10 21.15 -17.22
N ARG A 2 60.10 21.58 -16.45
CA ARG A 2 59.35 20.71 -15.52
C ARG A 2 57.97 20.49 -16.15
N ALA A 3 57.68 19.25 -16.54
CA ALA A 3 56.37 18.88 -17.06
C ALA A 3 55.45 18.61 -15.86
N SER A 4 54.47 19.49 -15.65
CA SER A 4 53.38 19.25 -14.71
C SER A 4 52.35 18.35 -15.39
N ILE A 5 52.23 17.11 -14.92
CA ILE A 5 51.15 16.21 -15.31
C ILE A 5 49.94 16.58 -14.44
N ILE A 6 48.94 17.23 -15.05
CA ILE A 6 47.64 17.45 -14.44
C ILE A 6 46.85 16.15 -14.60
N LEU A 7 46.65 15.43 -13.51
CA LEU A 7 45.77 14.27 -13.46
C LEU A 7 44.33 14.78 -13.38
N ALA A 8 43.61 14.77 -14.51
CA ALA A 8 42.18 15.04 -14.53
C ALA A 8 41.45 13.85 -13.89
N ALA A 9 40.93 14.03 -12.68
CA ALA A 9 40.02 13.07 -12.06
C ALA A 9 38.70 13.09 -12.83
N LEU A 10 38.47 12.08 -13.68
CA LEU A 10 37.16 11.78 -14.23
C LEU A 10 36.26 11.32 -13.08
N ALA A 11 35.49 12.23 -12.51
CA ALA A 11 34.36 11.88 -11.67
C ALA A 11 33.34 11.17 -12.56
N ALA A 12 33.27 9.85 -12.47
CA ALA A 12 32.17 9.09 -13.04
C ALA A 12 30.89 9.56 -12.34
N ALA A 13 30.05 10.31 -13.08
CA ALA A 13 28.70 10.59 -12.60
C ALA A 13 28.01 9.25 -12.37
N PRO A 14 27.44 8.97 -11.18
CA PRO A 14 26.70 7.74 -10.97
C PRO A 14 25.55 7.73 -11.99
N TYR A 15 25.53 6.72 -12.85
CA TYR A 15 24.36 6.42 -13.67
C TYR A 15 23.21 6.17 -12.70
N ALA A 16 22.21 7.05 -12.68
CA ALA A 16 20.97 6.77 -11.98
C ALA A 16 20.26 5.64 -12.74
N TRP A 17 20.07 4.50 -12.09
CA TRP A 17 19.33 3.38 -12.68
C TRP A 17 17.85 3.76 -12.70
N GLY A 18 17.33 4.02 -13.89
CA GLY A 18 15.94 4.39 -14.10
C GLY A 18 15.11 3.21 -14.60
N ALA A 19 14.08 2.81 -13.85
CA ALA A 19 13.08 1.88 -14.35
C ALA A 19 12.26 2.56 -15.47
N SER A 20 12.05 1.85 -16.57
CA SER A 20 11.19 2.33 -17.68
C SER A 20 9.78 1.76 -17.64
N TRP A 21 9.57 0.69 -16.87
CA TRP A 21 8.32 -0.05 -16.75
C TRP A 21 8.14 -0.53 -15.31
N ILE A 22 6.90 -0.57 -14.86
CA ILE A 22 6.44 -1.32 -13.70
C ILE A 22 6.35 -2.78 -14.16
N THR A 23 7.33 -3.59 -13.77
CA THR A 23 7.41 -5.01 -14.17
C THR A 23 6.96 -5.90 -13.02
N SER A 24 5.76 -6.47 -13.11
CA SER A 24 5.21 -7.33 -12.07
C SER A 24 5.99 -8.63 -11.88
N ASN A 25 6.08 -9.08 -10.62
CA ASN A 25 6.74 -10.30 -10.16
C ASN A 25 8.22 -10.36 -10.52
N THR A 26 8.94 -9.24 -10.31
CA THR A 26 10.39 -9.14 -10.49
C THR A 26 11.01 -8.32 -9.35
N VAL A 27 12.34 -8.41 -9.19
CA VAL A 27 13.08 -7.61 -8.21
C VAL A 27 13.12 -6.16 -8.69
N TRP A 28 12.68 -5.24 -7.84
CA TRP A 28 12.75 -3.80 -8.10
C TRP A 28 13.90 -3.18 -7.35
N TYR A 29 14.54 -2.19 -7.97
CA TYR A 29 15.69 -1.48 -7.42
C TYR A 29 15.34 -0.01 -7.25
N ASP A 30 15.81 0.58 -6.17
CA ASP A 30 15.76 2.02 -5.93
C ASP A 30 16.80 2.75 -6.78
N THR A 31 16.78 4.08 -6.73
CA THR A 31 17.69 4.95 -7.50
C THR A 31 19.18 4.77 -7.15
N ASP A 32 19.47 4.16 -5.99
CA ASP A 32 20.83 3.86 -5.54
C ASP A 32 21.25 2.43 -5.94
N GLY A 33 20.41 1.70 -6.67
CA GLY A 33 20.67 0.34 -7.13
C GLY A 33 20.41 -0.73 -6.06
N GLN A 34 19.77 -0.39 -4.94
CA GLN A 34 19.47 -1.31 -3.86
C GLN A 34 18.07 -1.90 -4.05
N VAL A 35 17.88 -3.15 -3.64
CA VAL A 35 16.55 -3.79 -3.73
C VAL A 35 15.55 -3.02 -2.88
N ILE A 36 14.42 -2.63 -3.47
CA ILE A 36 13.31 -2.01 -2.76
C ILE A 36 12.72 -3.03 -1.79
N ASP A 37 12.67 -2.66 -0.52
CA ASP A 37 12.15 -3.48 0.58
C ASP A 37 11.05 -2.70 1.32
N ALA A 38 9.83 -2.79 0.79
CA ALA A 38 8.66 -2.00 1.20
C ALA A 38 7.35 -2.81 1.11
N HIS A 39 7.37 -4.03 1.64
CA HIS A 39 6.26 -4.97 1.54
C HIS A 39 5.06 -4.61 2.42
N GLY A 40 3.87 -5.10 2.08
CA GLY A 40 2.65 -4.88 2.86
C GLY A 40 2.26 -3.40 3.00
N GLY A 41 2.85 -2.55 2.17
CA GLY A 41 2.86 -1.10 2.32
C GLY A 41 1.61 -0.39 1.83
N GLY A 42 1.72 0.94 1.73
CA GLY A 42 0.74 1.81 1.10
C GLY A 42 1.39 3.09 0.57
N ILE A 43 0.73 3.75 -0.38
CA ILE A 43 1.22 4.98 -1.02
C ILE A 43 0.28 6.14 -0.71
N VAL A 44 0.85 7.31 -0.51
CA VAL A 44 0.09 8.57 -0.61
C VAL A 44 0.77 9.53 -1.57
N GLN A 45 -0.02 10.29 -2.32
CA GLN A 45 0.47 11.42 -3.09
C GLN A 45 0.37 12.71 -2.26
N ARG A 46 1.41 13.56 -2.33
CA ARG A 46 1.46 14.90 -1.74
C ARG A 46 2.13 15.83 -2.74
N GLY A 47 1.36 16.73 -3.35
CA GLY A 47 1.82 17.48 -4.51
C GLY A 47 2.20 16.53 -5.65
N ASP A 48 3.37 16.72 -6.25
CA ASP A 48 3.88 15.88 -7.34
C ASP A 48 4.64 14.64 -6.86
N THR A 49 4.72 14.40 -5.55
CA THR A 49 5.52 13.32 -4.96
C THR A 49 4.63 12.24 -4.36
N PHE A 50 4.93 11.00 -4.71
CA PHE A 50 4.42 9.79 -4.08
C PHE A 50 5.34 9.36 -2.96
N TYR A 51 4.76 8.98 -1.82
CA TYR A 51 5.47 8.41 -0.68
C TYR A 51 4.96 7.00 -0.43
N TRP A 52 5.85 6.02 -0.55
CA TRP A 52 5.56 4.60 -0.32
C TRP A 52 6.17 4.18 1.00
N VAL A 53 5.32 3.82 1.97
CA VAL A 53 5.78 3.16 3.20
C VAL A 53 5.58 1.65 3.07
N GLY A 54 6.51 0.86 3.59
CA GLY A 54 6.40 -0.59 3.63
C GLY A 54 7.26 -1.20 4.73
N GLN A 55 6.97 -2.45 5.09
CA GLN A 55 7.77 -3.17 6.08
C GLN A 55 9.02 -3.75 5.40
N SER A 56 10.17 -3.64 6.06
CA SER A 56 11.40 -4.25 5.56
C SER A 56 11.49 -5.72 5.95
N ALA A 57 11.46 -6.63 4.97
CA ALA A 57 11.73 -8.04 5.22
C ALA A 57 13.18 -8.27 5.69
N LYS A 58 14.13 -7.42 5.26
CA LYS A 58 15.54 -7.48 5.67
C LYS A 58 15.77 -7.02 7.11
N ASN A 59 15.03 -6.01 7.57
CA ASN A 59 15.24 -5.35 8.86
C ASN A 59 14.07 -5.61 9.81
N SER A 60 13.69 -6.89 10.00
CA SER A 60 12.68 -7.30 11.00
C SER A 60 11.40 -6.46 10.97
N GLN A 61 10.86 -6.20 9.77
CA GLN A 61 9.64 -5.43 9.53
C GLN A 61 9.70 -3.97 10.02
N THR A 62 10.89 -3.38 10.15
CA THR A 62 11.01 -1.93 10.36
C THR A 62 10.36 -1.17 9.20
N PRO A 63 9.57 -0.10 9.47
CA PRO A 63 8.93 0.68 8.42
C PRO A 63 9.96 1.50 7.64
N MET A 64 10.08 1.22 6.35
CA MET A 64 10.88 1.96 5.38
C MET A 64 9.99 2.89 4.56
N MET A 65 10.55 4.00 4.08
CA MET A 65 9.85 4.89 3.16
C MET A 65 10.67 5.14 1.90
N TYR A 66 9.98 5.24 0.78
CA TYR A 66 10.53 5.62 -0.52
C TYR A 66 9.72 6.78 -1.10
N SER A 67 10.31 7.54 -2.01
CA SER A 67 9.61 8.59 -2.75
C SER A 67 9.85 8.50 -4.25
N SER A 68 8.85 8.88 -5.03
CA SER A 68 8.91 8.90 -6.49
C SER A 68 8.02 10.02 -7.03
N THR A 69 8.30 10.49 -8.24
CA THR A 69 7.42 11.43 -8.97
C THR A 69 6.72 10.76 -10.16
N ASP A 70 7.02 9.49 -10.45
CA ASP A 70 6.57 8.78 -11.64
C ASP A 70 6.11 7.33 -11.39
N LEU A 71 6.13 6.88 -10.13
CA LEU A 71 5.85 5.50 -9.68
C LEU A 71 6.83 4.43 -10.18
N LEU A 72 7.87 4.83 -10.92
CA LEU A 72 8.89 3.94 -11.49
C LEU A 72 10.19 4.04 -10.70
N ASN A 73 10.63 5.27 -10.46
CA ASN A 73 11.95 5.58 -9.93
C ASN A 73 11.82 6.00 -8.48
N TRP A 74 12.14 5.07 -7.59
CA TRP A 74 11.95 5.21 -6.16
C TRP A 74 13.27 5.56 -5.48
N LYS A 75 13.32 6.72 -4.82
CA LYS A 75 14.42 7.11 -3.93
C LYS A 75 14.16 6.56 -2.53
N ASN A 76 15.15 5.87 -1.96
CA ASN A 76 15.10 5.41 -0.58
C ASN A 76 15.19 6.60 0.40
N LEU A 77 14.23 6.70 1.31
CA LEU A 77 14.16 7.73 2.35
C LEU A 77 14.50 7.17 3.75
N GLY A 78 14.93 5.92 3.82
CA GLY A 78 15.39 5.27 5.04
C GLY A 78 14.27 4.77 5.96
N ALA A 79 14.69 4.29 7.12
CA ALA A 79 13.80 3.80 8.17
C ALA A 79 13.10 4.97 8.86
N GLN A 80 11.78 4.85 9.01
CA GLN A 80 10.94 5.90 9.58
C GLN A 80 10.94 5.87 11.11
N ALA A 81 11.04 4.66 11.68
CA ALA A 81 11.19 4.41 13.11
C ALA A 81 12.17 3.23 13.34
N PRO A 82 13.50 3.46 13.29
CA PRO A 82 14.51 2.39 13.31
C PRO A 82 14.48 1.45 14.53
N GLY A 83 13.94 1.91 15.66
CA GLY A 83 13.78 1.10 16.88
C GLY A 83 12.50 0.27 16.93
N VAL A 84 11.66 0.31 15.90
CA VAL A 84 10.39 -0.42 15.83
C VAL A 84 10.54 -1.58 14.86
N THR A 85 10.33 -2.80 15.35
CA THR A 85 10.41 -4.07 14.60
C THR A 85 9.11 -4.85 14.73
N GLY A 86 8.90 -5.88 13.90
CA GLY A 86 7.65 -6.64 13.88
C GLY A 86 6.45 -5.76 13.53
N TYR A 87 6.67 -4.72 12.72
CA TYR A 87 5.67 -3.73 12.35
C TYR A 87 5.09 -4.02 10.97
N TRP A 88 4.01 -4.79 10.96
CA TRP A 88 3.42 -5.32 9.75
C TRP A 88 2.45 -4.34 9.10
N ARG A 89 2.43 -4.37 7.77
CA ARG A 89 1.51 -3.65 6.90
C ARG A 89 1.38 -2.14 7.17
N PRO A 90 2.48 -1.38 7.25
CA PRO A 90 2.42 0.05 7.55
C PRO A 90 1.57 0.81 6.51
N LYS A 91 0.73 1.73 6.99
CA LYS A 91 -0.13 2.60 6.18
C LYS A 91 -0.04 4.04 6.66
N ILE A 92 -0.12 4.99 5.73
CA ILE A 92 0.07 6.42 5.99
C ILE A 92 -1.28 7.08 6.25
N ALA A 93 -1.38 7.93 7.27
CA ALA A 93 -2.53 8.79 7.51
C ALA A 93 -2.11 10.21 7.93
N LYS A 94 -3.00 11.19 7.72
CA LYS A 94 -2.81 12.59 8.11
C LYS A 94 -4.14 13.25 8.52
N PRO A 95 -4.77 12.84 9.63
CA PRO A 95 -6.09 13.32 10.03
C PRO A 95 -6.12 14.79 10.48
N ASN A 96 -5.04 15.34 11.05
CA ASN A 96 -4.98 16.74 11.49
C ASN A 96 -3.57 17.34 11.43
N GLY A 97 -3.02 17.51 10.23
CA GLY A 97 -1.73 18.19 10.07
C GLY A 97 -0.49 17.33 10.36
N GLU A 98 -0.56 16.46 11.36
CA GLU A 98 0.51 15.54 11.75
C GLU A 98 0.51 14.26 10.91
N PHE A 99 1.69 13.65 10.77
CA PHE A 99 1.87 12.44 9.97
C PHE A 99 1.86 11.20 10.86
N TRP A 100 1.10 10.21 10.41
CA TRP A 100 0.92 8.97 11.14
C TRP A 100 1.24 7.78 10.26
N LEU A 101 1.86 6.76 10.85
CA LEU A 101 1.89 5.42 10.31
C LEU A 101 1.03 4.52 11.21
N PHE A 102 0.19 3.69 10.62
CA PHE A 102 -0.58 2.66 11.31
C PHE A 102 -0.17 1.30 10.78
N GLY A 103 -0.01 0.34 11.68
CA GLY A 103 0.41 -1.01 11.33
C GLY A 103 0.16 -1.94 12.50
N GLN A 104 0.38 -3.21 12.24
CA GLN A 104 0.21 -4.26 13.23
C GLN A 104 1.52 -4.55 13.96
N GLN A 105 1.43 -4.70 15.28
CA GLN A 105 2.50 -5.26 16.08
C GLN A 105 1.90 -6.07 17.22
N ASP A 106 2.30 -7.33 17.35
CA ASP A 106 1.82 -8.26 18.40
C ASP A 106 0.30 -8.37 18.50
N ARG A 107 -0.40 -8.31 17.36
CA ARG A 107 -1.87 -8.34 17.25
C ARG A 107 -2.59 -7.08 17.72
N TYR A 108 -1.84 -5.99 17.94
CA TYR A 108 -2.35 -4.66 18.27
C TYR A 108 -2.19 -3.66 17.15
N VAL A 109 -2.97 -2.56 17.21
CA VAL A 109 -2.78 -1.40 16.34
C VAL A 109 -1.69 -0.60 17.01
N LEU A 110 -0.58 -0.47 16.30
CA LEU A 110 0.48 0.42 16.67
C LEU A 110 0.49 1.60 15.70
N SER A 111 0.27 2.79 16.24
CA SER A 111 0.48 4.03 15.50
C SER A 111 1.83 4.64 15.83
N LEU A 112 2.48 5.19 14.81
CA LEU A 112 3.69 5.98 14.92
C LEU A 112 3.39 7.40 14.46
N LYS A 113 3.93 8.39 15.15
CA LYS A 113 3.58 9.81 14.95
C LYS A 113 4.82 10.64 14.65
N SER A 114 4.74 11.53 13.67
CA SER A 114 5.77 12.52 13.36
C SER A 114 5.16 13.88 12.97
N SER A 115 5.90 14.96 13.25
CA SER A 115 5.61 16.28 12.68
C SER A 115 6.10 16.43 11.24
N ASN A 116 6.93 15.48 10.75
CA ASN A 116 7.49 15.47 9.41
C ASN A 116 6.92 14.30 8.59
N GLN A 117 6.78 14.49 7.28
CA GLN A 117 6.38 13.44 6.35
C GLN A 117 7.41 12.30 6.29
N VAL A 118 8.68 12.62 6.52
CA VAL A 118 9.81 11.69 6.44
C VAL A 118 10.62 11.78 7.73
N GLY A 119 10.82 10.63 8.37
CA GLY A 119 11.61 10.48 9.57
C GLY A 119 10.97 11.06 10.84
N GLY A 120 11.60 10.77 11.98
CA GLY A 120 11.18 11.30 13.29
C GLY A 120 9.92 10.65 13.86
N TYR A 121 9.47 9.53 13.31
CA TYR A 121 8.29 8.84 13.82
C TYR A 121 8.57 8.21 15.20
N LYS A 122 7.72 8.54 16.16
CA LYS A 122 7.75 8.01 17.53
C LYS A 122 6.55 7.11 17.78
N GLN A 123 6.78 6.04 18.52
CA GLN A 123 5.76 5.08 18.87
C GLN A 123 4.70 5.68 19.80
N SER A 124 3.43 5.42 19.48
CA SER A 124 2.28 5.67 20.37
C SER A 124 1.90 4.40 21.15
N LYS A 125 0.90 4.51 22.03
CA LYS A 125 0.39 3.34 22.77
C LYS A 125 -0.28 2.34 21.80
N LYS A 126 -0.01 1.04 22.01
CA LYS A 126 -0.74 -0.06 21.35
C LYS A 126 -2.21 -0.08 21.77
N VAL A 127 -3.11 -0.31 20.83
CA VAL A 127 -4.55 -0.40 21.11
C VAL A 127 -5.19 -1.63 20.45
N HIS A 128 -6.20 -2.20 21.10
CA HIS A 128 -7.14 -3.13 20.46
C HIS A 128 -8.14 -2.36 19.59
N ILE A 129 -8.95 -3.07 18.80
CA ILE A 129 -9.87 -2.43 17.84
C ILE A 129 -11.23 -2.11 18.46
N PRO A 130 -11.60 -0.82 18.60
CA PRO A 130 -12.92 -0.42 19.11
C PRO A 130 -14.07 -0.86 18.19
N PRO A 131 -15.30 -1.00 18.72
CA PRO A 131 -15.69 -0.82 20.13
C PRO A 131 -15.38 -2.05 21.00
N SER A 132 -14.75 -3.08 20.42
CA SER A 132 -14.46 -4.34 21.09
C SER A 132 -13.02 -4.38 21.61
N ASP A 133 -12.67 -5.47 22.27
CA ASP A 133 -11.31 -5.81 22.68
C ASP A 133 -10.66 -6.78 21.67
N TYR A 134 -10.92 -6.58 20.37
CA TYR A 134 -10.44 -7.52 19.37
C TYR A 134 -8.97 -7.27 19.04
N SER A 135 -8.22 -8.37 18.98
CA SER A 135 -6.93 -8.44 18.31
C SER A 135 -7.14 -8.58 16.79
N TYR A 136 -6.08 -8.39 16.00
CA TYR A 136 -6.14 -8.54 14.54
C TYR A 136 -4.80 -8.87 13.88
N SER A 137 -4.85 -9.23 12.60
CA SER A 137 -3.65 -9.49 11.77
C SER A 137 -3.31 -8.32 10.84
N ASP A 138 -4.15 -8.10 9.83
CA ASP A 138 -3.79 -7.27 8.69
C ASP A 138 -4.42 -5.89 8.76
N THR A 139 -3.66 -4.85 8.38
CA THR A 139 -4.14 -3.48 8.21
C THR A 139 -4.26 -3.05 6.75
N GLY A 140 -5.31 -2.27 6.49
CA GLY A 140 -5.53 -1.44 5.31
C GLY A 140 -5.76 0.03 5.70
N MET A 141 -5.78 0.92 4.72
CA MET A 141 -6.09 2.34 4.96
C MET A 141 -6.87 2.93 3.80
N PHE A 142 -7.84 3.78 4.13
CA PHE A 142 -8.60 4.55 3.15
C PHE A 142 -8.81 5.98 3.63
N PHE A 143 -8.71 6.94 2.71
CA PHE A 143 -9.06 8.33 2.95
C PHE A 143 -10.25 8.69 2.07
N ASP A 144 -11.36 9.05 2.70
CA ASP A 144 -12.53 9.55 1.99
C ASP A 144 -12.43 11.07 1.86
N GLU A 145 -12.02 11.53 0.68
CA GLU A 145 -11.91 12.95 0.35
C GLU A 145 -13.24 13.69 0.51
N SER A 146 -14.38 13.03 0.28
CA SER A 146 -15.69 13.69 0.32
C SER A 146 -16.14 14.05 1.74
N SER A 147 -15.68 13.29 2.75
CA SER A 147 -15.94 13.55 4.16
C SER A 147 -14.70 14.01 4.94
N ASN A 148 -13.56 14.16 4.26
CA ASN A 148 -12.26 14.42 4.86
C ASN A 148 -11.94 13.48 6.04
N THR A 149 -12.27 12.20 5.91
CA THR A 149 -12.15 11.21 6.99
C THR A 149 -11.19 10.10 6.61
N TRP A 150 -10.28 9.76 7.53
CA TRP A 150 -9.41 8.60 7.41
C TRP A 150 -10.04 7.38 8.07
N TYR A 151 -9.84 6.22 7.48
CA TYR A 151 -10.33 4.93 7.96
C TYR A 151 -9.19 3.92 7.99
N LEU A 152 -8.99 3.31 9.16
CA LEU A 152 -8.18 2.12 9.29
C LEU A 152 -9.06 0.90 9.03
N LEU A 153 -8.56 -0.01 8.19
CA LEU A 153 -9.19 -1.29 7.94
C LEU A 153 -8.40 -2.37 8.66
N THR A 154 -9.08 -3.31 9.31
CA THR A 154 -8.41 -4.38 10.07
C THR A 154 -9.06 -5.74 9.83
N SER A 155 -8.25 -6.78 9.62
CA SER A 155 -8.73 -8.18 9.69
C SER A 155 -8.84 -8.59 11.16
N ALA A 156 -9.92 -8.15 11.81
CA ALA A 156 -10.19 -8.44 13.20
C ALA A 156 -10.48 -9.94 13.43
N ASP A 157 -10.24 -10.39 14.65
CA ASP A 157 -10.65 -11.73 15.07
C ASP A 157 -12.14 -11.98 14.86
N HIS A 158 -12.51 -13.26 14.85
CA HIS A 158 -13.85 -13.73 14.49
C HIS A 158 -14.21 -13.48 13.02
N ASN A 159 -13.20 -13.49 12.14
CA ASN A 159 -13.36 -13.40 10.68
C ASN A 159 -14.21 -12.20 10.25
N THR A 160 -13.86 -11.04 10.80
CA THR A 160 -14.52 -9.78 10.52
C THR A 160 -13.49 -8.79 10.00
N VAL A 161 -13.69 -8.25 8.80
CA VAL A 161 -12.94 -7.07 8.35
C VAL A 161 -13.66 -5.85 8.89
N GLN A 162 -13.03 -5.10 9.79
CA GLN A 162 -13.58 -3.89 10.39
C GLN A 162 -13.04 -2.64 9.72
N ILE A 163 -13.87 -1.60 9.68
CA ILE A 163 -13.53 -0.29 9.12
C ILE A 163 -13.81 0.74 10.22
N ASN A 164 -12.75 1.32 10.77
CA ASN A 164 -12.80 2.24 11.90
C ASN A 164 -12.32 3.62 11.48
N LYS A 165 -13.01 4.67 11.94
CA LYS A 165 -12.55 6.05 11.73
C LYS A 165 -11.24 6.28 12.47
N ILE A 166 -10.39 7.14 11.92
CA ILE A 166 -9.26 7.72 12.63
C ILE A 166 -9.66 9.15 13.01
N ASN A 167 -9.65 9.42 14.31
CA ASN A 167 -10.00 10.73 14.85
C ASN A 167 -8.93 11.77 14.50
N ALA A 168 -9.27 13.05 14.64
CA ALA A 168 -8.37 14.16 14.34
C ALA A 168 -7.02 14.06 15.09
N ASP A 169 -7.03 13.56 16.32
CA ASP A 169 -5.85 13.35 17.16
C ASP A 169 -5.04 12.09 16.82
N GLY A 170 -5.45 11.31 15.81
CA GLY A 170 -4.84 10.05 15.43
C GLY A 170 -5.31 8.84 16.24
N ALA A 171 -6.23 9.00 17.19
CA ALA A 171 -6.81 7.86 17.89
C ALA A 171 -7.72 7.05 16.97
N LEU A 172 -7.75 5.72 17.18
CA LEU A 172 -8.71 4.85 16.51
C LEU A 172 -10.10 5.06 17.13
N GLY A 173 -11.05 5.47 16.32
CA GLY A 173 -12.41 5.82 16.73
C GLY A 173 -13.44 4.76 16.37
N ASP A 174 -14.68 5.23 16.23
CA ASP A 174 -15.85 4.38 16.01
C ASP A 174 -15.75 3.51 14.75
N ARG A 175 -16.30 2.31 14.86
CA ARG A 175 -16.48 1.40 13.74
C ARG A 175 -17.58 1.94 12.82
N ALA A 176 -17.21 2.29 11.59
CA ALA A 176 -18.15 2.74 10.56
C ALA A 176 -18.92 1.58 9.93
N SER A 177 -18.22 0.48 9.62
CA SER A 177 -18.84 -0.74 9.11
C SER A 177 -17.95 -1.96 9.32
N ALA A 178 -18.45 -3.12 8.90
CA ALA A 178 -17.70 -4.36 8.86
C ALA A 178 -18.19 -5.25 7.72
N LEU A 179 -17.28 -6.08 7.20
CA LEU A 179 -17.61 -7.23 6.37
C LEU A 179 -17.50 -8.49 7.23
N THR A 180 -18.62 -9.17 7.44
CA THR A 180 -18.73 -10.40 8.24
C THR A 180 -18.99 -11.60 7.33
N GLY A 181 -18.77 -12.81 7.84
CA GLY A 181 -19.14 -14.05 7.14
C GLY A 181 -18.11 -14.59 6.15
N GLY A 182 -16.84 -14.18 6.25
CA GLY A 182 -15.74 -14.78 5.51
C GLY A 182 -14.38 -14.58 6.17
N ALA A 183 -13.52 -15.59 6.09
CA ALA A 183 -12.16 -15.55 6.62
C ALA A 183 -11.25 -14.70 5.70
N TYR A 184 -11.45 -13.39 5.75
CA TYR A 184 -10.79 -12.40 4.91
C TYR A 184 -9.70 -11.61 5.64
N GLU A 185 -8.64 -11.25 4.91
CA GLU A 185 -7.51 -10.44 5.36
C GLU A 185 -7.03 -9.49 4.25
N ALA A 186 -5.89 -8.83 4.44
CA ALA A 186 -5.31 -7.89 3.48
C ALA A 186 -6.30 -6.83 2.92
N PRO A 187 -7.05 -6.11 3.77
CA PRO A 187 -8.13 -5.26 3.30
C PRO A 187 -7.60 -3.97 2.67
N GLY A 188 -8.30 -3.47 1.65
CA GLY A 188 -8.06 -2.18 1.03
C GLY A 188 -9.35 -1.60 0.45
N ILE A 189 -9.53 -0.28 0.54
CA ILE A 189 -10.69 0.39 -0.06
C ILE A 189 -10.21 1.48 -1.02
N PHE A 190 -10.90 1.56 -2.15
CA PHE A 190 -10.90 2.74 -3.00
C PHE A 190 -12.33 3.16 -3.34
N LYS A 191 -12.48 4.40 -3.81
CA LYS A 191 -13.76 4.97 -4.22
C LYS A 191 -13.72 5.34 -5.71
N ALA A 192 -14.72 4.91 -6.45
CA ALA A 192 -14.94 5.29 -7.84
C ALA A 192 -16.37 5.80 -8.01
N ASN A 193 -16.51 7.04 -8.47
CA ASN A 193 -17.77 7.79 -8.42
C ASN A 193 -18.37 7.71 -7.00
N ASP A 194 -19.64 7.35 -6.88
CA ASP A 194 -20.33 7.20 -5.59
C ASP A 194 -20.29 5.75 -5.04
N THR A 195 -19.36 4.92 -5.50
CA THR A 195 -19.22 3.52 -5.06
C THR A 195 -17.88 3.29 -4.37
N TYR A 196 -17.94 2.73 -3.17
CA TYR A 196 -16.80 2.20 -2.44
C TYR A 196 -16.59 0.75 -2.84
N PHE A 197 -15.34 0.37 -3.09
CA PHE A 197 -14.93 -1.00 -3.35
C PHE A 197 -13.95 -1.44 -2.28
N LEU A 198 -14.21 -2.58 -1.65
CA LEU A 198 -13.37 -3.23 -0.64
C LEU A 198 -12.75 -4.48 -1.25
N ILE A 199 -11.43 -4.48 -1.42
CA ILE A 199 -10.66 -5.64 -1.85
C ILE A 199 -10.10 -6.35 -0.62
N VAL A 200 -10.18 -7.68 -0.62
CA VAL A 200 -9.67 -8.55 0.45
C VAL A 200 -9.07 -9.84 -0.13
N SER A 201 -8.13 -10.45 0.58
CA SER A 201 -7.68 -11.82 0.31
C SER A 201 -8.33 -12.81 1.28
N GLY A 202 -8.30 -14.10 0.97
CA GLY A 202 -8.53 -15.16 1.97
C GLY A 202 -7.35 -15.29 2.95
N LYS A 203 -7.57 -15.98 4.08
CA LYS A 203 -6.55 -16.28 5.10
C LYS A 203 -5.78 -17.57 4.80
N THR A 204 -4.72 -17.48 4.00
CA THR A 204 -3.89 -18.65 3.62
C THR A 204 -2.40 -18.45 3.91
N GLY A 205 -2.08 -17.54 4.84
CA GLY A 205 -0.72 -17.13 5.14
C GLY A 205 -0.06 -16.54 3.89
N TRP A 206 1.20 -16.91 3.63
CA TRP A 206 1.94 -16.41 2.47
C TRP A 206 1.46 -16.96 1.11
N ARG A 207 0.62 -17.99 1.11
CA ARG A 207 0.13 -18.57 -0.15
C ARG A 207 -0.90 -17.64 -0.78
N ALA A 208 -0.67 -17.20 -2.01
CA ALA A 208 -1.63 -16.44 -2.78
C ALA A 208 -2.97 -17.19 -2.97
N ASN A 209 -4.05 -16.42 -3.05
CA ASN A 209 -5.41 -16.91 -3.24
C ASN A 209 -6.23 -15.94 -4.11
N PRO A 210 -7.41 -16.35 -4.61
CA PRO A 210 -8.30 -15.47 -5.36
C PRO A 210 -8.82 -14.34 -4.46
N ASN A 211 -8.28 -13.14 -4.64
CA ASN A 211 -8.73 -11.94 -3.92
C ASN A 211 -10.12 -11.56 -4.42
N LYS A 212 -10.94 -11.05 -3.49
CA LYS A 212 -12.34 -10.74 -3.70
C LYS A 212 -12.55 -9.24 -3.65
N VAL A 213 -13.55 -8.76 -4.40
CA VAL A 213 -14.06 -7.40 -4.29
C VAL A 213 -15.51 -7.41 -3.78
N PHE A 214 -15.75 -6.54 -2.81
CA PHE A 214 -17.06 -6.17 -2.31
C PHE A 214 -17.30 -4.69 -2.63
N TRP A 215 -18.55 -4.27 -2.64
CA TRP A 215 -18.91 -2.88 -2.92
C TRP A 215 -20.02 -2.38 -2.00
N SER A 216 -20.07 -1.05 -1.84
CA SER A 216 -21.18 -0.35 -1.21
C SER A 216 -21.32 1.06 -1.77
N THR A 217 -22.52 1.64 -1.70
CA THR A 217 -22.75 3.07 -1.98
C THR A 217 -22.61 3.93 -0.73
N SER A 218 -22.25 3.33 0.41
CA SER A 218 -21.98 4.01 1.67
C SER A 218 -20.81 3.33 2.38
N ILE A 219 -19.89 4.12 2.95
CA ILE A 219 -18.80 3.57 3.78
C ILE A 219 -19.32 2.82 5.02
N ASN A 220 -20.57 3.10 5.43
CA ASN A 220 -21.25 2.40 6.53
C ASN A 220 -21.85 1.05 6.09
N GLY A 221 -21.69 0.66 4.82
CA GLY A 221 -22.27 -0.55 4.27
C GLY A 221 -23.77 -0.44 3.96
N PRO A 222 -24.46 -1.57 3.76
CA PRO A 222 -23.90 -2.93 3.77
C PRO A 222 -22.95 -3.17 2.60
N TRP A 223 -21.98 -4.06 2.80
CA TRP A 223 -21.07 -4.54 1.76
C TRP A 223 -21.70 -5.70 1.00
N LYS A 224 -21.70 -5.62 -0.33
CA LYS A 224 -22.29 -6.62 -1.24
C LYS A 224 -21.24 -7.14 -2.21
N GLY A 225 -21.48 -8.30 -2.81
CA GLY A 225 -20.59 -8.89 -3.81
C GLY A 225 -19.75 -10.03 -3.25
N GLY A 226 -18.45 -10.04 -3.56
CA GLY A 226 -17.54 -11.17 -3.34
C GLY A 226 -17.10 -11.87 -4.63
N SER A 227 -17.09 -11.14 -5.76
CA SER A 227 -16.53 -11.64 -7.02
C SER A 227 -14.99 -11.62 -6.98
N ASN A 228 -14.35 -12.48 -7.77
CA ASN A 228 -12.89 -12.45 -7.92
C ASN A 228 -12.45 -11.20 -8.69
N ILE A 229 -11.30 -10.63 -8.34
CA ILE A 229 -10.67 -9.52 -9.10
C ILE A 229 -9.77 -10.01 -10.25
N ALA A 230 -9.50 -11.31 -10.32
CA ALA A 230 -8.70 -11.97 -11.35
C ALA A 230 -9.30 -13.36 -11.63
N PRO A 231 -8.92 -14.05 -12.72
CA PRO A 231 -9.30 -15.45 -12.91
C PRO A 231 -8.92 -16.28 -11.68
N GLU A 232 -9.82 -17.15 -11.24
CA GLU A 232 -9.67 -17.89 -9.98
C GLU A 232 -8.40 -18.75 -9.95
N ALA A 233 -8.09 -19.40 -11.08
CA ALA A 233 -6.93 -20.26 -11.25
C ALA A 233 -5.60 -19.52 -11.03
N ASP A 234 -5.55 -18.23 -11.37
CA ASP A 234 -4.34 -17.41 -11.29
C ASP A 234 -4.05 -16.94 -9.86
N LYS A 235 -5.02 -17.07 -8.96
CA LYS A 235 -4.90 -16.67 -7.54
C LYS A 235 -4.37 -15.25 -7.41
N THR A 236 -4.99 -14.32 -8.14
CA THR A 236 -4.56 -12.92 -8.20
C THR A 236 -3.13 -12.79 -8.75
N TYR A 237 -2.80 -13.58 -9.78
CA TYR A 237 -1.48 -13.63 -10.41
C TYR A 237 -0.34 -13.89 -9.40
N GLY A 238 -0.61 -14.75 -8.41
CA GLY A 238 0.36 -15.11 -7.38
C GLY A 238 0.61 -14.03 -6.33
N SER A 239 -0.26 -13.02 -6.21
CA SER A 239 -0.12 -11.97 -5.20
C SER A 239 -1.24 -11.94 -4.16
N GLN A 240 -0.99 -11.18 -3.09
CA GLN A 240 -1.94 -10.83 -2.06
C GLN A 240 -2.08 -9.30 -2.00
N ASN A 241 -3.30 -8.80 -1.84
CA ASN A 241 -3.57 -7.37 -1.76
C ASN A 241 -2.72 -6.66 -0.68
N THR A 242 -2.44 -5.39 -0.90
CA THR A 242 -1.94 -4.50 0.15
C THR A 242 -2.51 -3.09 0.08
N HIS A 243 -2.72 -2.55 -1.12
CA HIS A 243 -3.17 -1.18 -1.29
C HIS A 243 -3.76 -0.94 -2.68
N GLU A 244 -4.69 0.02 -2.77
CA GLU A 244 -5.23 0.49 -4.03
C GLU A 244 -4.91 1.97 -4.20
N LEU A 245 -4.13 2.29 -5.24
CA LEU A 245 -3.74 3.66 -5.54
C LEU A 245 -4.66 4.23 -6.63
N THR A 246 -5.14 5.46 -6.42
CA THR A 246 -5.93 6.21 -7.41
C THR A 246 -5.09 7.34 -8.00
N ILE A 247 -4.90 7.33 -9.30
CA ILE A 247 -4.24 8.41 -10.05
C ILE A 247 -5.29 9.22 -10.78
N LYS A 248 -5.57 10.43 -10.29
CA LYS A 248 -6.50 11.38 -10.90
C LYS A 248 -5.75 12.20 -11.96
N GLY A 249 -5.62 11.62 -13.14
CA GLY A 249 -4.94 12.27 -14.26
C GLY A 249 -5.82 13.28 -15.01
N SER A 250 -5.18 14.17 -15.76
CA SER A 250 -5.84 15.17 -16.60
C SER A 250 -6.64 14.59 -17.78
N ARG A 251 -6.40 13.33 -18.17
CA ARG A 251 -7.16 12.64 -19.25
C ARG A 251 -8.05 11.54 -18.72
N GLN A 252 -7.60 10.80 -17.71
CA GLN A 252 -8.37 9.74 -17.09
C GLN A 252 -7.97 9.53 -15.63
N THR A 253 -8.90 8.96 -14.86
CA THR A 253 -8.57 8.37 -13.56
C THR A 253 -8.18 6.91 -13.78
N THR A 254 -7.00 6.52 -13.27
CA THR A 254 -6.55 5.13 -13.27
C THR A 254 -6.46 4.62 -11.85
N TYR A 255 -7.04 3.45 -11.61
CA TYR A 255 -6.94 2.73 -10.34
C TYR A 255 -5.90 1.63 -10.48
N ILE A 256 -5.06 1.46 -9.47
CA ILE A 256 -3.94 0.52 -9.49
C ILE A 256 -4.07 -0.39 -8.29
N TYR A 257 -4.18 -1.69 -8.54
CA TYR A 257 -4.00 -2.73 -7.54
C TYR A 257 -2.51 -2.81 -7.20
N MET A 258 -2.20 -2.87 -5.91
CA MET A 258 -0.87 -3.15 -5.42
C MET A 258 -0.93 -4.35 -4.50
N GLY A 259 -0.17 -5.38 -4.85
CA GLY A 259 -0.03 -6.59 -4.05
C GLY A 259 1.42 -7.02 -3.89
N ASP A 260 1.63 -7.86 -2.88
CA ASP A 260 2.88 -8.56 -2.63
C ASP A 260 2.78 -9.97 -3.21
N ALA A 261 3.76 -10.37 -4.01
CA ALA A 261 3.99 -11.77 -4.36
C ALA A 261 4.94 -12.35 -3.30
N TRP A 262 4.35 -12.81 -2.20
CA TRP A 262 5.09 -13.37 -1.08
C TRP A 262 5.80 -14.67 -1.45
N ASP A 263 7.04 -14.82 -1.00
CA ASP A 263 7.65 -16.14 -0.92
C ASP A 263 7.06 -16.95 0.23
N SER A 264 7.45 -18.22 0.38
CA SER A 264 6.88 -19.12 1.41
C SER A 264 7.15 -18.70 2.86
N LYS A 265 7.95 -17.66 3.08
CA LYS A 265 8.38 -17.17 4.40
C LYS A 265 8.07 -15.68 4.62
N GLY A 266 7.54 -14.97 3.63
CA GLY A 266 7.44 -13.51 3.66
C GLY A 266 8.81 -12.83 3.78
N SER A 267 9.85 -13.42 3.17
CA SER A 267 11.24 -12.98 3.29
C SER A 267 11.64 -12.01 2.17
N THR A 268 12.92 -11.64 2.11
CA THR A 268 13.50 -10.75 1.08
C THR A 268 13.42 -11.32 -0.34
N GLY A 269 12.96 -12.57 -0.51
CA GLY A 269 12.66 -13.15 -1.83
C GLY A 269 11.27 -12.78 -2.37
N SER A 270 10.44 -12.11 -1.56
CA SER A 270 9.12 -11.63 -1.98
C SER A 270 9.25 -10.47 -2.98
N THR A 271 8.30 -10.34 -3.90
CA THR A 271 8.28 -9.27 -4.91
C THR A 271 6.94 -8.56 -4.96
N TYR A 272 6.73 -7.69 -5.96
CA TYR A 272 5.54 -6.85 -6.09
C TYR A 272 4.75 -7.20 -7.34
N VAL A 273 3.43 -7.15 -7.26
CA VAL A 273 2.51 -7.24 -8.40
C VAL A 273 1.62 -6.00 -8.36
N TRP A 274 1.93 -5.05 -9.23
CA TRP A 274 1.13 -3.84 -9.41
C TRP A 274 0.49 -3.89 -10.78
N LEU A 275 -0.83 -3.67 -10.84
CA LEU A 275 -1.61 -3.83 -12.06
C LEU A 275 -2.70 -2.75 -12.15
N PRO A 276 -2.94 -2.15 -13.33
CA PRO A 276 -4.12 -1.33 -13.55
C PRO A 276 -5.39 -2.14 -13.31
N MET A 277 -6.43 -1.49 -12.79
CA MET A 277 -7.74 -2.09 -12.57
C MET A 277 -8.75 -1.57 -13.59
N LYS A 278 -9.51 -2.49 -14.18
CA LYS A 278 -10.76 -2.20 -14.90
C LYS A 278 -11.88 -2.12 -13.88
N VAL A 279 -12.39 -0.91 -13.64
CA VAL A 279 -13.45 -0.63 -12.65
C VAL A 279 -14.75 -0.33 -13.39
N ASP A 280 -15.75 -1.19 -13.20
CA ASP A 280 -17.11 -0.96 -13.70
C ASP A 280 -18.02 -0.58 -12.53
N THR A 281 -18.33 0.71 -12.42
CA THR A 281 -19.22 1.22 -11.37
C THR A 281 -20.69 0.86 -11.60
N ASN A 282 -21.11 0.50 -12.81
CA ASN A 282 -22.48 0.11 -13.10
C ASN A 282 -22.69 -1.38 -12.78
N GLY A 283 -21.81 -2.23 -13.29
CA GLY A 283 -21.79 -3.67 -12.98
C GLY A 283 -21.28 -4.00 -11.58
N LYS A 284 -20.70 -3.02 -10.86
CA LYS A 284 -20.10 -3.18 -9.52
C LYS A 284 -19.01 -4.25 -9.48
N THR A 285 -18.17 -4.27 -10.52
CA THR A 285 -17.07 -5.22 -10.66
C THR A 285 -15.74 -4.50 -10.78
N VAL A 286 -14.68 -5.20 -10.36
CA VAL A 286 -13.29 -4.79 -10.51
C VAL A 286 -12.54 -5.99 -11.05
N THR A 287 -11.76 -5.81 -12.11
CA THR A 287 -10.86 -6.83 -12.64
C THR A 287 -9.46 -6.27 -12.86
N LEU A 288 -8.44 -7.09 -12.69
CA LEU A 288 -7.05 -6.73 -12.89
C LEU A 288 -6.66 -6.88 -14.37
N ASP A 289 -6.17 -5.80 -14.97
CA ASP A 289 -5.72 -5.75 -16.37
C ASP A 289 -4.26 -6.20 -16.47
N TYR A 290 -4.06 -7.53 -16.51
CA TYR A 290 -2.72 -8.10 -16.41
C TYR A 290 -1.89 -7.84 -17.67
N HIS A 291 -0.87 -7.02 -17.50
CA HIS A 291 0.27 -6.90 -18.40
C HIS A 291 1.55 -6.97 -17.56
N LYS A 292 2.50 -7.82 -17.95
CA LYS A 292 3.74 -8.00 -17.19
C LYS A 292 4.49 -6.68 -17.03
N ASP A 293 4.59 -5.93 -18.12
CA ASP A 293 5.28 -4.66 -18.22
C ASP A 293 4.27 -3.57 -18.61
N TRP A 294 4.13 -2.56 -17.75
CA TRP A 294 3.28 -1.40 -18.03
C TRP A 294 3.86 -0.16 -17.37
N LYS A 295 3.39 1.02 -17.78
CA LYS A 295 3.71 2.27 -17.11
C LYS A 295 2.54 3.21 -17.19
N ILE A 296 2.58 4.26 -16.39
CA ILE A 296 1.55 5.30 -16.38
C ILE A 296 2.23 6.66 -16.46
N ASP A 297 1.65 7.54 -17.28
CA ASP A 297 1.91 8.97 -17.13
C ASP A 297 1.04 9.47 -15.97
N VAL A 298 1.65 9.72 -14.82
CA VAL A 298 0.93 10.11 -13.60
C VAL A 298 0.20 11.46 -13.73
N LYS A 299 0.58 12.31 -14.69
CA LYS A 299 -0.09 13.59 -14.94
C LYS A 299 -1.35 13.43 -15.80
N THR A 300 -1.33 12.49 -16.75
CA THR A 300 -2.49 12.25 -17.63
C THR A 300 -3.37 11.10 -17.14
N GLY A 301 -2.83 10.22 -16.31
CA GLY A 301 -3.44 8.98 -15.86
C GLY A 301 -3.41 7.89 -16.94
N VAL A 302 -2.86 8.15 -18.13
CA VAL A 302 -2.87 7.21 -19.25
C VAL A 302 -1.84 6.10 -19.03
N VAL A 303 -2.31 4.87 -19.17
CA VAL A 303 -1.48 3.66 -19.09
C VAL A 303 -0.92 3.30 -20.47
N THR A 304 0.33 2.87 -20.51
CA THR A 304 0.96 2.26 -21.68
C THR A 304 1.42 0.85 -21.32
N TYR A 305 1.16 -0.10 -22.22
CA TYR A 305 1.58 -1.49 -22.08
C TYR A 305 2.72 -1.79 -23.06
N LYS A 306 3.51 -2.80 -22.73
CA LYS A 306 4.50 -3.38 -23.63
C LYS A 306 3.99 -4.68 -24.25
#